data_AF-A0AAN7H0W8-F1
#
_entry.id   AF-A0AAN7H0W8-F1
#
_cell.length_a   1.000
_cell.length_b   1.000
_cell.length_c   1.000
_cell.angle_alpha   90.00
_cell.angle_beta   90.00
_cell.angle_gamma   90.00
#
_symmetry.space_group_name_H-M   'P 1'
#
loop_
_entity.id
_entity.type
_entity.pdbx_description
1 polymer ?
#
loop_
_entity_poly.entity_id
_entity_poly.type
_entity_poly.pdbx_seq_one_letter_code
_entity_poly.pdbx_strand_id
1 'polypeptide(L)'
;MLPGNDLTTDAISILQVYKGSDEILLSKLVLDPAHSILKQSFDSRLRLDTRRGQNNADGFGIGFYTDPKLGPAPCLFTSTTPAWNCANLERLASKTASHLIFAHVRATTEGSLSEDNCHPFTHGSLMWMHNGGLGGWKQIKRRLGERLADKWYLGVTGGTDSEWAFALFLDTLERMGYDPSSQSEEGFGPTVLRKAMLKTIAAINELIDNIPESVVHAENVDTRSLLNFAVSDGHSVICTRYVGSSSDEAASLYYSSGTLWETRAPTPDKRDYQMQRSDKGADVVLVASEPLTFERENWINVPTNSILTIHNRTVMVHPILDKYYDRNPHHRRSAAFVRAKGLAANEKTRAGISANVLSQPVPSISSSLPHADVSDSHHHNPKHLLKPAVPTIPFSVSRPRAPTETTTTNSTVPRNRTLLSHAESATAAAAAPQSQSPIVAVRSTTQQPPAQGNIKKKRASLSALDAGNHVAILNPYMDASPITPEPTRTEFGNPNKIAQMFPELALR
;
A
#
# COMPACT_ATOMS: atom_id res chain seq x y z
N MET A 1 9.85 33.23 -25.31
CA MET A 1 9.42 32.45 -24.13
C MET A 1 10.01 31.05 -24.28
N LEU A 2 10.69 30.54 -23.26
CA LEU A 2 11.00 29.10 -23.22
C LEU A 2 9.73 28.36 -22.80
N PRO A 3 9.44 27.15 -23.33
CA PRO A 3 8.34 26.35 -22.81
C PRO A 3 8.61 26.02 -21.34
N GLY A 4 7.62 26.26 -20.49
CA GLY A 4 7.69 25.84 -19.09
C GLY A 4 7.63 24.32 -19.03
N ASN A 5 8.75 23.67 -18.71
CA ASN A 5 8.74 22.28 -18.32
C ASN A 5 8.00 22.16 -16.98
N ASP A 6 6.72 21.77 -17.04
CA ASP A 6 5.93 21.34 -15.89
C ASP A 6 6.56 20.04 -15.34
N LEU A 7 7.62 20.18 -14.52
CA LEU A 7 8.37 19.08 -13.87
C LEU A 7 7.58 18.46 -12.68
N THR A 8 6.26 18.41 -12.83
CA THR A 8 5.27 18.06 -11.82
C THR A 8 4.59 16.74 -12.19
N THR A 9 5.23 15.61 -11.85
CA THR A 9 4.59 14.30 -11.47
C THR A 9 5.59 13.12 -11.45
N ASP A 10 6.75 13.28 -10.80
CA ASP A 10 7.74 12.19 -10.61
C ASP A 10 7.96 11.93 -9.10
N ALA A 11 6.85 11.75 -8.38
CA ALA A 11 6.80 11.52 -6.94
C ALA A 11 6.06 10.19 -6.69
N ILE A 12 6.69 9.25 -5.98
CA ILE A 12 6.32 7.83 -5.99
C ILE A 12 5.66 7.43 -4.68
N SER A 13 4.33 7.40 -4.64
CA SER A 13 3.61 6.81 -3.52
C SER A 13 3.89 5.31 -3.38
N ILE A 14 3.77 4.78 -2.17
CA ILE A 14 4.02 3.36 -1.87
C ILE A 14 2.91 2.86 -0.95
N LEU A 15 2.37 1.68 -1.24
CA LEU A 15 1.35 1.04 -0.41
C LEU A 15 1.80 -0.36 0.04
N GLN A 16 1.29 -0.76 1.20
CA GLN A 16 1.42 -2.08 1.79
C GLN A 16 0.09 -2.48 2.43
N VAL A 17 -0.27 -3.75 2.33
CA VAL A 17 -1.44 -4.36 2.96
C VAL A 17 -1.01 -5.62 3.69
N TYR A 18 -1.51 -5.78 4.90
CA TYR A 18 -1.56 -7.06 5.62
C TYR A 18 -3.03 -7.49 5.78
N LYS A 19 -3.30 -8.78 5.59
CA LYS A 19 -4.49 -9.44 6.13
C LYS A 19 -4.12 -10.84 6.64
N GLY A 20 -4.56 -11.21 7.84
CA GLY A 20 -4.31 -12.54 8.39
C GLY A 20 -5.35 -13.05 9.38
N SER A 21 -5.21 -14.32 9.77
CA SER A 21 -6.03 -15.01 10.79
C SER A 21 -5.81 -14.46 12.19
N ASP A 22 -4.58 -14.05 12.48
CA ASP A 22 -4.13 -13.56 13.78
C ASP A 22 -3.78 -12.07 13.68
N GLU A 23 -3.76 -11.36 14.79
CA GLU A 23 -3.32 -9.97 14.78
C GLU A 23 -1.79 -9.88 14.75
N ILE A 24 -1.25 -8.95 13.95
CA ILE A 24 0.13 -8.52 14.08
C ILE A 24 0.20 -7.10 14.63
N LEU A 25 1.23 -6.79 15.40
CA LEU A 25 1.58 -5.41 15.71
C LEU A 25 1.86 -4.66 14.40
N LEU A 26 1.40 -3.40 14.29
CA LEU A 26 1.65 -2.59 13.09
C LEU A 26 3.17 -2.48 12.81
N SER A 27 4.02 -2.52 13.86
CA SER A 27 5.49 -2.51 13.70
C SER A 27 6.00 -3.65 12.81
N LYS A 28 5.38 -4.85 12.86
CA LYS A 28 5.78 -6.01 12.07
C LYS A 28 5.61 -5.80 10.55
N LEU A 29 4.79 -4.83 10.14
CA LEU A 29 4.62 -4.41 8.75
C LEU A 29 5.37 -3.10 8.46
N VAL A 30 5.12 -2.08 9.28
CA VAL A 30 5.43 -0.67 9.01
C VAL A 30 6.87 -0.29 9.34
N LEU A 31 7.49 -0.92 10.34
CA LEU A 31 8.76 -0.48 10.93
C LEU A 31 9.86 -1.53 10.81
N ASP A 32 9.58 -2.73 11.33
CA ASP A 32 10.59 -3.73 11.65
C ASP A 32 11.21 -4.46 10.44
N PRO A 33 10.49 -4.74 9.33
CA PRO A 33 11.09 -5.43 8.18
C PRO A 33 12.26 -4.69 7.54
N ALA A 34 13.23 -5.44 6.98
CA ALA A 34 14.44 -4.88 6.39
C ALA A 34 14.19 -3.93 5.18
N HIS A 35 13.03 -4.04 4.52
CA HIS A 35 12.47 -3.07 3.58
C HIS A 35 11.05 -2.65 4.05
N SER A 36 10.87 -2.26 5.31
CA SER A 36 9.60 -1.73 5.83
C SER A 36 9.15 -0.46 5.11
N ILE A 37 7.87 -0.06 5.23
CA ILE A 37 7.38 1.18 4.60
C ILE A 37 8.11 2.41 5.13
N LEU A 38 8.52 2.39 6.40
CA LEU A 38 9.41 3.39 6.99
C LEU A 38 10.73 3.47 6.22
N LYS A 39 11.36 2.33 5.94
CA LYS A 39 12.62 2.32 5.19
C LYS A 39 12.43 2.76 3.73
N GLN A 40 11.37 2.31 3.08
CA GLN A 40 10.99 2.71 1.71
C GLN A 40 10.70 4.23 1.62
N SER A 41 10.24 4.87 2.70
CA SER A 41 9.98 6.32 2.71
C SER A 41 11.23 7.20 2.53
N PHE A 42 12.45 6.71 2.79
CA PHE A 42 13.70 7.47 2.55
C PHE A 42 14.81 6.67 1.84
N ASP A 43 14.57 5.39 1.53
CA ASP A 43 15.52 4.48 0.88
C ASP A 43 14.76 3.39 0.09
N SER A 44 13.94 3.81 -0.87
CA SER A 44 13.36 2.92 -1.89
C SER A 44 14.43 2.42 -2.84
N ARG A 45 15.09 1.32 -2.45
CA ARG A 45 16.16 0.66 -3.19
C ARG A 45 15.73 0.08 -4.55
N LEU A 46 14.43 0.10 -4.87
CA LEU A 46 13.93 -0.24 -6.20
C LEU A 46 13.80 0.95 -7.16
N ARG A 47 14.01 2.19 -6.72
CA ARG A 47 14.06 3.38 -7.60
C ARG A 47 15.28 3.35 -8.51
N LEU A 48 15.05 3.74 -9.77
CA LEU A 48 16.10 3.95 -10.78
C LEU A 48 16.42 5.42 -11.02
N ASP A 49 15.51 6.34 -10.66
CA ASP A 49 15.72 7.76 -10.91
C ASP A 49 16.49 8.44 -9.77
N THR A 50 17.55 9.14 -10.13
CA THR A 50 18.46 9.87 -9.24
C THR A 50 18.18 11.37 -9.19
N ARG A 51 17.15 11.87 -9.89
CA ARG A 51 16.93 13.30 -10.14
C ARG A 51 16.12 14.05 -9.07
N ARG A 52 15.46 13.35 -8.15
CA ARG A 52 14.88 13.93 -6.92
C ARG A 52 15.52 13.26 -5.71
N GLY A 53 15.64 13.98 -4.58
CA GLY A 53 16.09 13.40 -3.32
C GLY A 53 15.23 12.18 -2.97
N GLN A 54 15.86 11.09 -2.51
CA GLN A 54 15.29 9.73 -2.53
C GLN A 54 14.04 9.48 -1.64
N ASN A 55 13.42 10.53 -1.10
CA ASN A 55 12.53 10.45 0.05
C ASN A 55 11.08 10.86 -0.28
N ASN A 56 10.13 10.05 0.14
CA ASN A 56 8.72 10.37 0.23
C ASN A 56 8.45 11.17 1.50
N ALA A 57 8.73 12.47 1.46
CA ALA A 57 8.60 13.36 2.60
C ALA A 57 7.16 13.86 2.84
N ASP A 58 6.24 13.62 1.90
CA ASP A 58 4.98 14.35 1.78
C ASP A 58 3.82 13.77 2.62
N GLY A 59 4.18 12.93 3.58
CA GLY A 59 3.28 12.31 4.54
C GLY A 59 3.18 10.79 4.45
N PHE A 60 2.42 10.22 5.37
CA PHE A 60 2.07 8.81 5.43
C PHE A 60 0.67 8.65 6.02
N GLY A 61 0.11 7.45 5.91
CA GLY A 61 -1.02 7.05 6.72
C GLY A 61 -1.06 5.55 6.94
N ILE A 62 -1.45 5.17 8.16
CA ILE A 62 -1.73 3.79 8.53
C ILE A 62 -3.21 3.69 8.88
N GLY A 63 -3.92 2.76 8.26
CA GLY A 63 -5.29 2.43 8.61
C GLY A 63 -5.41 0.97 9.01
N PHE A 64 -6.21 0.67 10.02
CA PHE A 64 -6.35 -0.68 10.55
C PHE A 64 -7.75 -0.90 11.14
N TYR A 65 -8.28 -2.11 10.95
CA TYR A 65 -9.53 -2.49 11.61
C TYR A 65 -9.25 -2.85 13.06
N THR A 66 -10.21 -2.55 13.94
CA THR A 66 -10.08 -2.77 15.38
C THR A 66 -11.04 -3.87 15.85
N ASP A 67 -11.01 -4.17 17.15
CA ASP A 67 -12.00 -5.04 17.81
C ASP A 67 -13.43 -4.61 17.42
N PRO A 68 -14.30 -5.52 16.94
CA PRO A 68 -15.65 -5.21 16.48
C PRO A 68 -16.51 -4.41 17.47
N LYS A 69 -16.24 -4.48 18.78
CA LYS A 69 -16.96 -3.67 19.80
C LYS A 69 -16.74 -2.16 19.67
N LEU A 70 -15.74 -1.73 18.90
CA LEU A 70 -15.46 -0.32 18.58
C LEU A 70 -16.17 0.14 17.29
N GLY A 71 -16.87 -0.76 16.61
CA GLY A 71 -17.58 -0.52 15.36
C GLY A 71 -16.81 -1.02 14.12
N PRO A 72 -17.45 -1.02 12.94
CA PRO A 72 -16.89 -1.58 11.71
C PRO A 72 -15.96 -0.62 10.96
N ALA A 73 -15.88 0.65 11.39
CA ALA A 73 -15.03 1.65 10.77
C ALA A 73 -13.55 1.41 11.15
N PRO A 74 -12.60 1.47 10.20
CA PRO A 74 -11.19 1.38 10.50
C PRO A 74 -10.70 2.63 11.25
N CYS A 75 -9.70 2.45 12.11
CA CYS A 75 -8.96 3.55 12.71
C CYS A 75 -7.88 4.04 11.75
N LEU A 76 -7.73 5.36 11.62
CA LEU A 76 -6.71 6.00 10.78
C LEU A 76 -5.69 6.76 11.63
N PHE A 77 -4.42 6.68 11.21
CA PHE A 77 -3.35 7.57 11.65
C PHE A 77 -2.58 8.09 10.43
N THR A 78 -3.00 9.25 9.94
CA THR A 78 -2.37 10.01 8.87
C THR A 78 -1.48 11.13 9.43
N SER A 79 -0.45 11.53 8.69
CA SER A 79 0.24 12.79 8.93
C SER A 79 0.98 13.30 7.69
N THR A 80 1.09 14.62 7.54
CA THR A 80 1.97 15.26 6.56
C THR A 80 3.45 15.23 6.97
N THR A 81 3.76 14.83 8.20
CA THR A 81 5.14 14.64 8.66
C THR A 81 5.76 13.42 7.99
N PRO A 82 7.02 13.47 7.52
CA PRO A 82 7.70 12.29 7.00
C PRO A 82 7.72 11.13 8.00
N ALA A 83 7.46 9.89 7.54
CA ALA A 83 7.32 8.72 8.42
C ALA A 83 8.52 8.50 9.34
N TRP A 84 9.75 8.68 8.82
CA TRP A 84 11.00 8.53 9.57
C TRP A 84 11.21 9.59 10.68
N ASN A 85 10.43 10.66 10.69
CA ASN A 85 10.50 11.73 11.69
C ASN A 85 9.31 11.71 12.67
N CYS A 86 8.40 10.73 12.54
CA CYS A 86 7.20 10.66 13.37
C CYS A 86 7.41 9.72 14.57
N ALA A 87 7.89 10.24 15.69
CA ALA A 87 8.06 9.47 16.93
C ALA A 87 6.75 8.84 17.47
N ASN A 88 5.59 9.39 17.10
CA ASN A 88 4.29 8.80 17.44
C ASN A 88 3.98 7.54 16.61
N LEU A 89 4.50 7.43 15.39
CA LEU A 89 4.38 6.21 14.57
C LEU A 89 5.05 5.02 15.24
N GLU A 90 6.29 5.17 15.73
CA GLU A 90 6.99 4.12 16.50
C GLU A 90 6.21 3.70 17.76
N ARG A 91 5.75 4.69 18.54
CA ARG A 91 5.02 4.45 19.79
C ARG A 91 3.70 3.70 19.55
N LEU A 92 2.89 4.15 18.60
CA LEU A 92 1.59 3.55 18.31
C LEU A 92 1.76 2.18 17.64
N ALA A 93 2.66 2.05 16.66
CA ALA A 93 2.82 0.80 15.92
C ALA A 93 3.40 -0.35 16.75
N SER A 94 4.16 -0.04 17.82
CA SER A 94 4.67 -1.04 18.78
C SER A 94 3.64 -1.50 19.83
N LYS A 95 2.44 -0.90 19.85
CA LYS A 95 1.37 -1.17 20.85
C LYS A 95 -0.01 -1.42 20.26
N THR A 96 -0.16 -1.29 18.95
CA THR A 96 -1.41 -1.50 18.22
C THR A 96 -1.27 -2.76 17.38
N ALA A 97 -2.27 -3.64 17.43
CA ALA A 97 -2.35 -4.85 16.62
C ALA A 97 -3.62 -4.85 15.78
N SER A 98 -3.64 -5.60 14.68
CA SER A 98 -4.82 -5.80 13.85
C SER A 98 -4.67 -7.00 12.91
N HIS A 99 -5.81 -7.62 12.56
CA HIS A 99 -5.93 -8.62 11.51
C HIS A 99 -5.85 -8.05 10.09
N LEU A 100 -6.05 -6.74 9.89
CA LEU A 100 -6.05 -6.11 8.57
C LEU A 100 -5.53 -4.67 8.64
N ILE A 101 -4.38 -4.44 8.01
CA ILE A 101 -3.63 -3.19 8.07
C ILE A 101 -3.36 -2.70 6.65
N PHE A 102 -3.69 -1.44 6.38
CA PHE A 102 -3.28 -0.68 5.21
C PHE A 102 -2.23 0.33 5.65
N ALA A 103 -1.11 0.40 4.93
CA ALA A 103 -0.06 1.38 5.17
C ALA A 103 0.31 2.05 3.86
N HIS A 104 0.40 3.37 3.87
CA HIS A 104 0.75 4.18 2.72
C HIS A 104 1.78 5.24 3.08
N VAL A 105 2.68 5.52 2.16
CA VAL A 105 3.61 6.64 2.23
C VAL A 105 3.41 7.48 0.97
N ARG A 106 3.03 8.74 1.16
CA ARG A 106 2.66 9.67 0.09
C ARG A 106 3.89 10.31 -0.51
N ALA A 107 3.84 10.48 -1.82
CA ALA A 107 4.67 11.42 -2.55
C ALA A 107 3.78 12.22 -3.50
N THR A 108 3.95 13.54 -3.55
CA THR A 108 2.98 14.47 -4.12
C THR A 108 2.96 14.41 -5.64
N THR A 109 1.96 13.71 -6.19
CA THR A 109 1.53 13.83 -7.58
C THR A 109 0.54 14.97 -7.74
N GLU A 110 -0.48 15.01 -6.88
CA GLU A 110 -1.59 15.96 -6.89
C GLU A 110 -1.98 16.40 -5.46
N GLY A 111 -2.68 17.53 -5.37
CA GLY A 111 -3.13 18.13 -4.11
C GLY A 111 -2.04 18.82 -3.28
N SER A 112 -2.45 19.63 -2.30
CA SER A 112 -1.54 20.31 -1.37
C SER A 112 -0.94 19.34 -0.33
N LEU A 113 0.02 19.82 0.46
CA LEU A 113 0.45 19.12 1.68
C LEU A 113 -0.61 19.31 2.78
N SER A 114 -1.62 18.44 2.78
CA SER A 114 -2.65 18.32 3.83
C SER A 114 -2.79 16.86 4.25
N GLU A 115 -3.28 16.62 5.47
CA GLU A 115 -3.59 15.27 5.94
C GLU A 115 -4.79 14.68 5.17
N ASP A 116 -5.73 15.52 4.69
CA ASP A 116 -6.82 15.11 3.78
C ASP A 116 -6.32 14.50 2.46
N ASN A 117 -5.06 14.76 2.08
CA ASN A 117 -4.47 14.20 0.87
C ASN A 117 -3.62 12.94 1.14
N CYS A 118 -3.56 12.46 2.38
CA CYS A 118 -2.80 11.29 2.78
C CYS A 118 -3.71 10.05 2.84
N HIS A 119 -3.41 9.03 2.03
CA HIS A 119 -4.06 7.73 2.13
C HIS A 119 -3.76 7.06 3.49
N PRO A 120 -4.63 6.18 4.02
CA PRO A 120 -5.89 5.71 3.42
C PRO A 120 -7.05 6.69 3.57
N PHE A 121 -7.93 6.71 2.56
CA PHE A 121 -9.25 7.34 2.65
C PHE A 121 -10.27 6.34 3.21
N THR A 122 -11.35 6.82 3.82
CA THR A 122 -12.40 5.94 4.39
C THR A 122 -13.82 6.47 4.19
N HIS A 123 -14.79 5.56 4.14
CA HIS A 123 -16.22 5.87 4.27
C HIS A 123 -16.93 4.67 4.90
N GLY A 124 -17.55 4.85 6.07
CA GLY A 124 -18.15 3.73 6.81
C GLY A 124 -17.11 2.66 7.16
N SER A 125 -17.37 1.42 6.77
CA SER A 125 -16.42 0.30 6.89
C SER A 125 -15.40 0.22 5.74
N LEU A 126 -15.51 1.05 4.70
CA LEU A 126 -14.62 0.99 3.54
C LEU A 126 -13.34 1.78 3.79
N MET A 127 -12.21 1.18 3.41
CA MET A 127 -10.88 1.82 3.41
C MET A 127 -10.22 1.72 2.04
N TRP A 128 -9.61 2.80 1.55
CA TRP A 128 -9.09 2.94 0.19
C TRP A 128 -7.67 3.52 0.14
N MET A 129 -6.83 2.94 -0.72
CA MET A 129 -5.51 3.45 -1.10
C MET A 129 -5.35 3.46 -2.62
N HIS A 130 -4.49 4.35 -3.11
CA HIS A 130 -4.08 4.40 -4.51
C HIS A 130 -2.57 4.62 -4.61
N ASN A 131 -1.92 3.87 -5.49
CA ASN A 131 -0.57 4.14 -5.95
C ASN A 131 -0.56 4.29 -7.48
N GLY A 132 -0.25 5.49 -7.96
CA GLY A 132 -0.26 5.83 -9.38
C GLY A 132 -0.88 7.20 -9.62
N GLY A 133 -1.66 7.31 -10.69
CA GLY A 133 -2.28 8.55 -11.12
C GLY A 133 -3.31 8.34 -12.23
N LEU A 134 -4.35 9.16 -12.27
CA LEU A 134 -5.34 9.17 -13.35
C LEU A 134 -4.80 9.97 -14.55
N GLY A 135 -4.79 9.35 -15.74
CA GLY A 135 -4.41 10.01 -16.99
C GLY A 135 -5.35 11.16 -17.32
N GLY A 136 -4.82 12.23 -17.92
CA GLY A 136 -5.60 13.42 -18.29
C GLY A 136 -6.37 14.08 -17.14
N TRP A 137 -5.86 14.01 -15.90
CA TRP A 137 -6.59 14.44 -14.69
C TRP A 137 -7.19 15.84 -14.81
N LYS A 138 -6.42 16.83 -15.28
CA LYS A 138 -6.87 18.22 -15.50
C LYS A 138 -8.07 18.31 -16.46
N GLN A 139 -8.16 17.40 -17.44
CA GLN A 139 -9.21 17.35 -18.46
C GLN A 139 -10.44 16.54 -18.03
N ILE A 140 -10.28 15.54 -17.15
CA ILE A 140 -11.40 14.68 -16.68
C ILE A 140 -12.04 15.12 -15.36
N LYS A 141 -11.31 15.82 -14.46
CA LYS A 141 -11.77 16.15 -13.09
C LYS A 141 -13.18 16.72 -13.04
N ARG A 142 -13.50 17.70 -13.89
CA ARG A 142 -14.84 18.32 -13.95
C ARG A 142 -15.92 17.31 -14.37
N ARG A 143 -15.67 16.51 -15.42
CA ARG A 143 -16.60 15.50 -15.92
C ARG A 143 -16.81 14.35 -14.94
N LEU A 144 -15.77 14.01 -14.18
CA LEU A 144 -15.88 13.04 -13.07
C LEU A 144 -16.80 13.61 -11.98
N GLY A 145 -16.58 14.87 -11.56
CA GLY A 145 -17.46 15.54 -10.59
C GLY A 145 -18.92 15.62 -11.05
N GLU A 146 -19.16 15.96 -12.32
CA GLU A 146 -20.50 15.98 -12.95
C GLU A 146 -21.18 14.59 -13.01
N ARG A 147 -20.43 13.50 -12.84
CA ARG A 147 -20.96 12.11 -12.85
C ARG A 147 -21.43 11.66 -11.46
N LEU A 148 -20.82 12.15 -10.39
CA LEU A 148 -21.09 11.72 -9.01
C LEU A 148 -22.46 12.21 -8.53
N ALA A 149 -23.15 11.43 -7.71
CA ALA A 149 -24.25 11.95 -6.91
C ALA A 149 -23.73 12.94 -5.86
N ASP A 150 -24.54 13.96 -5.53
CA ASP A 150 -24.17 15.10 -4.65
C ASP A 150 -23.44 14.68 -3.37
N LYS A 151 -23.90 13.62 -2.68
CA LYS A 151 -23.29 13.15 -1.43
C LYS A 151 -21.87 12.63 -1.59
N TRP A 152 -21.52 12.06 -2.75
CA TRP A 152 -20.16 11.58 -3.04
C TRP A 152 -19.27 12.71 -3.53
N TYR A 153 -19.82 13.66 -4.29
CA TYR A 153 -19.14 14.90 -4.66
C TYR A 153 -18.77 15.74 -3.43
N LEU A 154 -19.73 15.97 -2.53
CA LEU A 154 -19.58 16.74 -1.29
C LEU A 154 -18.77 16.01 -0.21
N GLY A 155 -18.55 14.70 -0.36
CA GLY A 155 -17.74 13.89 0.54
C GLY A 155 -16.23 14.00 0.30
N VAL A 156 -15.80 14.59 -0.83
CA VAL A 156 -14.38 14.84 -1.13
C VAL A 156 -13.92 16.08 -0.36
N THR A 157 -12.92 15.93 0.52
CA THR A 157 -12.35 17.03 1.32
C THR A 157 -10.98 17.47 0.81
N GLY A 158 -10.20 16.55 0.23
CA GLY A 158 -8.89 16.82 -0.36
C GLY A 158 -8.94 17.22 -1.84
N GLY A 159 -7.76 17.20 -2.46
CA GLY A 159 -7.53 17.66 -3.83
C GLY A 159 -7.06 16.57 -4.80
N THR A 160 -6.77 15.36 -4.31
CA THR A 160 -6.09 14.30 -5.07
C THR A 160 -7.02 13.54 -6.01
N ASP A 161 -6.52 13.17 -7.18
CA ASP A 161 -7.18 12.25 -8.11
C ASP A 161 -7.58 10.90 -7.45
N SER A 162 -6.78 10.45 -6.49
CA SER A 162 -6.98 9.26 -5.68
C SER A 162 -8.27 9.25 -4.87
N GLU A 163 -8.65 10.40 -4.32
CA GLU A 163 -9.85 10.59 -3.51
C GLU A 163 -11.08 10.72 -4.40
N TRP A 164 -10.98 11.45 -5.52
CA TRP A 164 -12.03 11.50 -6.53
C TRP A 164 -12.29 10.11 -7.15
N ALA A 165 -11.27 9.27 -7.29
CA ALA A 165 -11.42 7.87 -7.67
C ALA A 165 -12.13 7.03 -6.59
N PHE A 166 -11.92 7.33 -5.30
CA PHE A 166 -12.66 6.70 -4.21
C PHE A 166 -14.14 7.14 -4.18
N ALA A 167 -14.41 8.43 -4.35
CA ALA A 167 -15.78 8.94 -4.48
C ALA A 167 -16.52 8.30 -5.67
N LEU A 168 -15.83 8.10 -6.80
CA LEU A 168 -16.36 7.35 -7.95
C LEU A 168 -16.58 5.86 -7.64
N PHE A 169 -15.75 5.23 -6.82
CA PHE A 169 -15.97 3.86 -6.34
C PHE A 169 -17.22 3.75 -5.45
N LEU A 170 -17.42 4.71 -4.52
CA LEU A 170 -18.59 4.77 -3.64
C LEU A 170 -19.88 4.98 -4.45
N ASP A 171 -19.89 5.95 -5.39
CA ASP A 171 -20.98 6.18 -6.34
C ASP A 171 -21.28 4.95 -7.20
N THR A 172 -20.23 4.25 -7.67
CA THR A 172 -20.37 3.01 -8.45
C THR A 172 -20.98 1.88 -7.61
N LEU A 173 -20.58 1.73 -6.35
CA LEU A 173 -21.10 0.72 -5.43
C LEU A 173 -22.58 0.97 -5.09
N GLU A 174 -22.95 2.23 -4.85
CA GLU A 174 -24.35 2.64 -4.68
C GLU A 174 -25.20 2.34 -5.92
N ARG A 175 -24.73 2.70 -7.12
CA ARG A 175 -25.44 2.41 -8.38
C ARG A 175 -25.53 0.92 -8.70
N MET A 176 -24.75 0.07 -8.03
CA MET A 176 -24.89 -1.39 -8.08
C MET A 176 -25.95 -1.93 -7.11
N GLY A 177 -26.57 -1.08 -6.28
CA GLY A 177 -27.60 -1.45 -5.31
C GLY A 177 -27.09 -1.69 -3.89
N TYR A 178 -25.85 -1.30 -3.57
CA TYR A 178 -25.24 -1.50 -2.24
C TYR A 178 -24.94 -0.15 -1.60
N ASP A 179 -25.58 0.19 -0.48
CA ASP A 179 -25.27 1.43 0.25
C ASP A 179 -23.84 1.37 0.83
N PRO A 180 -22.89 2.21 0.39
CA PRO A 180 -21.53 2.21 0.92
C PRO A 180 -21.45 2.62 2.40
N SER A 181 -22.53 3.20 2.93
CA SER A 181 -22.68 3.59 4.35
C SER A 181 -23.18 2.46 5.24
N SER A 182 -23.55 1.30 4.65
CA SER A 182 -24.08 0.17 5.40
C SER A 182 -23.03 -0.50 6.29
N GLN A 183 -23.45 -0.85 7.50
CA GLN A 183 -22.62 -1.51 8.50
C GLN A 183 -22.89 -3.01 8.54
N SER A 184 -22.61 -3.68 7.40
CA SER A 184 -22.74 -5.14 7.29
C SER A 184 -21.70 -5.86 8.15
N GLU A 185 -22.14 -6.76 9.05
CA GLU A 185 -21.27 -7.58 9.89
C GLU A 185 -20.36 -8.53 9.07
N GLU A 186 -20.76 -8.87 7.84
CA GLU A 186 -20.01 -9.74 6.92
C GLU A 186 -19.31 -8.95 5.78
N GLY A 187 -19.38 -7.62 5.83
CA GLY A 187 -18.94 -6.73 4.75
C GLY A 187 -19.84 -6.76 3.51
N PHE A 188 -19.32 -6.30 2.37
CA PHE A 188 -19.99 -6.31 1.06
C PHE A 188 -19.73 -7.61 0.29
N GLY A 189 -18.66 -8.32 0.65
CA GLY A 189 -18.23 -9.55 0.00
C GLY A 189 -17.35 -9.33 -1.24
N PRO A 190 -16.45 -10.27 -1.54
CA PRO A 190 -15.37 -10.08 -2.50
C PRO A 190 -15.87 -9.85 -3.93
N THR A 191 -16.92 -10.57 -4.35
CA THR A 191 -17.49 -10.44 -5.70
C THR A 191 -18.13 -9.08 -5.94
N VAL A 192 -18.71 -8.44 -4.91
CA VAL A 192 -19.32 -7.11 -5.01
C VAL A 192 -18.23 -6.05 -5.16
N LEU A 193 -17.26 -6.01 -4.24
CA LEU A 193 -16.14 -5.06 -4.29
C LEU A 193 -15.34 -5.20 -5.59
N ARG A 194 -15.10 -6.42 -6.07
CA ARG A 194 -14.39 -6.67 -7.34
C ARG A 194 -15.17 -6.15 -8.54
N LYS A 195 -16.50 -6.32 -8.57
CA LYS A 195 -17.37 -5.77 -9.64
C LYS A 195 -17.41 -4.23 -9.60
N ALA A 196 -17.47 -3.62 -8.42
CA ALA A 196 -17.42 -2.17 -8.25
C ALA A 196 -16.08 -1.59 -8.71
N MET A 197 -14.96 -2.24 -8.34
CA MET A 197 -13.62 -1.85 -8.78
C MET A 197 -13.47 -1.89 -10.31
N LEU A 198 -13.91 -2.98 -10.97
CA LEU A 198 -13.87 -3.10 -12.43
C LEU A 198 -14.71 -2.03 -13.14
N LYS A 199 -15.91 -1.72 -12.60
CA LYS A 199 -16.77 -0.63 -13.12
C LYS A 199 -16.16 0.76 -12.90
N THR A 200 -15.47 0.96 -11.78
CA THR A 200 -14.75 2.22 -11.47
C THR A 200 -13.62 2.44 -12.49
N ILE A 201 -12.80 1.43 -12.76
CA ILE A 201 -11.75 1.49 -13.80
C ILE A 201 -12.35 1.75 -15.18
N ALA A 202 -13.45 1.07 -15.54
CA ALA A 202 -14.13 1.30 -16.82
C ALA A 202 -14.66 2.75 -16.95
N ALA A 203 -15.21 3.32 -15.87
CA ALA A 203 -15.68 4.71 -15.84
C ALA A 203 -14.53 5.73 -15.94
N ILE A 204 -13.36 5.45 -15.34
CA ILE A 204 -12.15 6.27 -15.50
C ILE A 204 -11.66 6.22 -16.96
N ASN A 205 -11.58 5.04 -17.55
CA ASN A 205 -11.19 4.88 -18.96
C ASN A 205 -12.16 5.60 -19.90
N GLU A 206 -13.47 5.48 -19.67
CA GLU A 206 -14.51 6.19 -20.44
C GLU A 206 -14.33 7.72 -20.36
N LEU A 207 -14.04 8.27 -19.19
CA LEU A 207 -13.79 9.71 -19.03
C LEU A 207 -12.55 10.19 -19.81
N ILE A 208 -11.51 9.35 -19.85
CA ILE A 208 -10.25 9.62 -20.56
C ILE A 208 -10.43 9.49 -22.08
N ASP A 209 -11.16 8.48 -22.55
CA ASP A 209 -11.49 8.27 -23.96
C ASP A 209 -12.33 9.41 -24.55
N ASN A 210 -13.06 10.13 -23.69
CA ASN A 210 -13.84 11.32 -24.06
C ASN A 210 -13.03 12.63 -24.03
N ILE A 211 -11.70 12.60 -23.83
CA ILE A 211 -10.83 13.76 -24.05
C ILE A 211 -10.62 13.92 -25.56
N PRO A 212 -10.96 15.07 -26.18
CA PRO A 212 -10.79 15.25 -27.62
C PRO A 212 -9.32 15.10 -28.05
N GLU A 213 -9.06 14.35 -29.13
CA GLU A 213 -7.70 14.14 -29.66
C GLU A 213 -6.96 15.47 -29.93
N SER A 214 -7.69 16.50 -30.38
CA SER A 214 -7.14 17.84 -30.57
C SER A 214 -6.59 18.46 -29.28
N VAL A 215 -7.22 18.21 -28.13
CA VAL A 215 -6.72 18.65 -26.81
C VAL A 215 -5.53 17.79 -26.39
N VAL A 216 -5.61 16.47 -26.56
CA VAL A 216 -4.49 15.54 -26.26
C VAL A 216 -3.22 15.95 -26.99
N HIS A 217 -3.32 16.29 -28.28
CA HIS A 217 -2.19 16.72 -29.09
C HIS A 217 -1.74 18.17 -28.81
N ALA A 218 -2.66 19.12 -28.62
CA ALA A 218 -2.31 20.52 -28.40
C ALA A 218 -1.69 20.78 -27.01
N GLU A 219 -2.15 20.08 -25.98
CA GLU A 219 -1.67 20.23 -24.60
C GLU A 219 -0.65 19.14 -24.20
N ASN A 220 -0.34 18.19 -25.10
CA ASN A 220 0.52 17.03 -24.84
C ASN A 220 0.10 16.24 -23.58
N VAL A 221 -1.19 15.89 -23.51
CA VAL A 221 -1.81 15.24 -22.36
C VAL A 221 -1.41 13.76 -22.28
N ASP A 222 -0.79 13.34 -21.17
CA ASP A 222 -0.61 11.91 -20.90
C ASP A 222 -1.92 11.30 -20.40
N THR A 223 -2.55 10.48 -21.24
CA THR A 223 -3.82 9.81 -20.96
C THR A 223 -3.66 8.46 -20.26
N ARG A 224 -2.43 8.00 -20.00
CA ARG A 224 -2.19 6.68 -19.41
C ARG A 224 -2.31 6.72 -17.90
N SER A 225 -3.40 6.16 -17.38
CA SER A 225 -3.57 5.94 -15.95
C SER A 225 -2.68 4.80 -15.44
N LEU A 226 -2.13 4.96 -14.23
CA LEU A 226 -1.59 3.87 -13.42
C LEU A 226 -2.52 3.73 -12.22
N LEU A 227 -3.25 2.61 -12.11
CA LEU A 227 -4.33 2.46 -11.13
C LEU A 227 -4.07 1.26 -10.21
N ASN A 228 -3.03 1.33 -9.38
CA ASN A 228 -2.83 0.35 -8.31
C ASN A 228 -3.67 0.77 -7.10
N PHE A 229 -4.97 0.49 -7.15
CA PHE A 229 -5.91 0.69 -6.07
C PHE A 229 -5.83 -0.47 -5.07
N ALA A 230 -6.16 -0.19 -3.80
CA ALA A 230 -6.45 -1.20 -2.79
C ALA A 230 -7.67 -0.75 -1.99
N VAL A 231 -8.69 -1.61 -1.88
CA VAL A 231 -9.90 -1.36 -1.09
C VAL A 231 -10.19 -2.53 -0.15
N SER A 232 -10.73 -2.23 1.03
CA SER A 232 -11.14 -3.19 2.05
C SER A 232 -12.47 -2.80 2.67
N ASP A 233 -13.26 -3.79 3.09
CA ASP A 233 -14.48 -3.66 3.92
C ASP A 233 -14.32 -4.35 5.30
N GLY A 234 -13.07 -4.59 5.72
CA GLY A 234 -12.68 -5.39 6.89
C GLY A 234 -12.56 -6.89 6.58
N HIS A 235 -13.41 -7.41 5.70
CA HIS A 235 -13.61 -8.84 5.46
C HIS A 235 -12.86 -9.31 4.21
N SER A 236 -12.86 -8.49 3.18
CA SER A 236 -12.29 -8.72 1.87
C SER A 236 -11.30 -7.61 1.52
N VAL A 237 -10.26 -7.92 0.75
CA VAL A 237 -9.37 -6.93 0.15
C VAL A 237 -9.36 -7.13 -1.35
N ILE A 238 -9.52 -6.03 -2.10
CA ILE A 238 -9.36 -6.00 -3.55
C ILE A 238 -8.19 -5.06 -3.88
N CYS A 239 -7.16 -5.58 -4.54
CA CYS A 239 -6.04 -4.78 -5.04
C CYS A 239 -5.97 -4.89 -6.57
N THR A 240 -5.62 -3.81 -7.27
CA THR A 240 -5.39 -3.83 -8.72
C THR A 240 -3.91 -3.60 -9.05
N ARG A 241 -3.43 -4.22 -10.12
CA ARG A 241 -2.20 -3.81 -10.80
C ARG A 241 -2.57 -3.46 -12.23
N TYR A 242 -2.62 -2.17 -12.58
CA TYR A 242 -3.28 -1.71 -13.80
C TYR A 242 -2.57 -0.54 -14.49
N VAL A 243 -2.55 -0.58 -15.83
CA VAL A 243 -2.16 0.54 -16.69
C VAL A 243 -3.14 0.70 -17.87
N GLY A 244 -3.53 1.95 -18.14
CA GLY A 244 -4.33 2.34 -19.31
C GLY A 244 -3.51 2.40 -20.60
N SER A 245 -2.77 1.33 -20.90
CA SER A 245 -1.90 1.21 -22.08
C SER A 245 -1.74 -0.26 -22.44
N SER A 246 -1.75 -0.60 -23.74
CA SER A 246 -1.45 -1.96 -24.21
C SER A 246 0.06 -2.22 -24.31
N SER A 247 0.86 -1.17 -24.48
CA SER A 247 2.32 -1.25 -24.67
C SER A 247 3.14 -1.03 -23.41
N ASP A 248 2.63 -0.27 -22.43
CA ASP A 248 3.36 0.02 -21.18
C ASP A 248 3.09 -1.04 -20.10
N GLU A 249 4.01 -1.14 -19.13
CA GLU A 249 3.86 -1.96 -17.93
C GLU A 249 3.15 -1.17 -16.81
N ALA A 250 2.41 -1.86 -15.93
CA ALA A 250 1.81 -1.23 -14.76
C ALA A 250 2.81 -1.05 -13.60
N ALA A 251 2.51 -0.12 -12.69
CA ALA A 251 3.30 0.12 -11.49
C ALA A 251 3.51 -1.18 -10.70
N SER A 252 4.65 -1.34 -10.04
CA SER A 252 4.97 -2.61 -9.36
C SER A 252 3.99 -2.93 -8.23
N LEU A 253 3.61 -4.20 -8.15
CA LEU A 253 2.80 -4.75 -7.06
C LEU A 253 3.16 -6.22 -6.89
N TYR A 254 3.48 -6.59 -5.64
CA TYR A 254 3.84 -7.95 -5.26
C TYR A 254 2.89 -8.44 -4.17
N TYR A 255 2.72 -9.76 -4.08
CA TYR A 255 2.07 -10.38 -2.93
C TYR A 255 2.86 -11.56 -2.39
N SER A 256 2.64 -11.87 -1.11
CA SER A 256 3.17 -13.05 -0.44
C SER A 256 2.11 -13.59 0.52
N SER A 257 1.61 -14.79 0.26
CA SER A 257 0.78 -15.55 1.20
C SER A 257 1.64 -16.49 2.05
N GLY A 258 1.15 -17.01 3.18
CA GLY A 258 1.83 -18.05 3.96
C GLY A 258 1.14 -18.35 5.28
N THR A 259 1.81 -19.08 6.16
CA THR A 259 1.27 -19.47 7.48
C THR A 259 1.59 -18.46 8.57
N LEU A 260 2.76 -17.82 8.54
CA LEU A 260 3.19 -16.90 9.60
C LEU A 260 4.16 -15.82 9.07
N TRP A 261 4.09 -14.63 9.66
CA TRP A 261 5.00 -13.51 9.39
C TRP A 261 5.80 -13.16 10.65
N GLU A 262 7.07 -13.56 10.66
CA GLU A 262 7.94 -13.47 11.84
C GLU A 262 9.43 -13.36 11.48
N THR A 263 10.26 -13.11 12.48
CA THR A 263 11.72 -12.98 12.35
C THR A 263 12.43 -14.33 12.31
N ARG A 264 13.28 -14.56 11.31
CA ARG A 264 14.06 -15.79 11.12
C ARG A 264 15.00 -16.12 12.28
N ALA A 265 15.55 -15.10 12.93
CA ALA A 265 16.29 -15.20 14.18
C ALA A 265 16.16 -13.87 14.94
N PRO A 266 15.67 -13.85 16.19
CA PRO A 266 15.52 -12.62 16.97
C PRO A 266 16.88 -12.16 17.53
N THR A 267 17.76 -11.65 16.67
CA THR A 267 18.88 -10.83 17.14
C THR A 267 18.37 -9.44 17.50
N PRO A 268 18.87 -8.78 18.57
CA PRO A 268 18.36 -7.47 18.99
C PRO A 268 18.44 -6.40 17.89
N ASP A 269 19.50 -6.45 17.08
CA ASP A 269 19.87 -5.38 16.14
C ASP A 269 19.42 -5.61 14.69
N LYS A 270 18.92 -6.81 14.37
CA LYS A 270 18.37 -7.14 13.04
C LYS A 270 17.17 -8.06 13.13
N ARG A 271 16.02 -7.53 12.69
CA ARG A 271 14.76 -8.27 12.52
C ARG A 271 14.59 -8.65 11.04
N ASP A 272 15.28 -9.70 10.61
CA ASP A 272 15.06 -10.27 9.28
C ASP A 272 13.75 -11.07 9.29
N TYR A 273 12.65 -10.40 8.91
CA TYR A 273 11.33 -11.02 8.72
C TYR A 273 11.33 -11.98 7.53
N GLN A 274 10.54 -13.02 7.61
CA GLN A 274 10.28 -13.96 6.53
C GLN A 274 8.82 -14.43 6.55
N MET A 275 8.32 -14.81 5.38
CA MET A 275 7.04 -15.51 5.25
C MET A 275 7.28 -17.01 5.44
N GLN A 276 6.73 -17.59 6.51
CA GLN A 276 6.71 -19.04 6.69
C GLN A 276 5.64 -19.69 5.80
N ARG A 277 5.91 -20.93 5.37
CA ARG A 277 5.03 -21.77 4.52
C ARG A 277 5.03 -23.20 5.05
N SER A 278 4.66 -23.36 6.32
CA SER A 278 4.72 -24.64 7.03
C SER A 278 3.63 -25.65 6.60
N ASP A 279 2.51 -25.16 6.07
CA ASP A 279 1.45 -25.99 5.47
C ASP A 279 0.94 -25.38 4.15
N LYS A 280 -0.18 -25.89 3.63
CA LYS A 280 -0.81 -25.42 2.37
C LYS A 280 -1.76 -24.22 2.56
N GLY A 281 -1.92 -23.73 3.79
CA GLY A 281 -2.73 -22.59 4.15
C GLY A 281 -2.08 -21.25 3.79
N ALA A 282 -2.91 -20.22 3.76
CA ALA A 282 -2.54 -18.83 3.57
C ALA A 282 -3.16 -17.97 4.68
N ASP A 283 -2.90 -18.39 5.93
CA ASP A 283 -3.32 -17.70 7.15
C ASP A 283 -2.81 -16.25 7.24
N VAL A 284 -1.73 -15.91 6.53
CA VAL A 284 -1.24 -14.54 6.32
C VAL A 284 -1.16 -14.23 4.83
N VAL A 285 -1.55 -13.01 4.45
CA VAL A 285 -1.33 -12.42 3.13
C VAL A 285 -0.79 -11.00 3.25
N LEU A 286 0.32 -10.74 2.57
CA LEU A 286 0.91 -9.44 2.35
C LEU A 286 0.75 -9.02 0.88
N VAL A 287 0.51 -7.73 0.65
CA VAL A 287 0.59 -7.08 -0.68
C VAL A 287 1.43 -5.82 -0.52
N ALA A 288 2.34 -5.51 -1.45
CA ALA A 288 3.20 -4.32 -1.36
C ALA A 288 3.66 -3.83 -2.74
N SER A 289 3.87 -2.51 -2.91
CA SER A 289 4.50 -1.95 -4.12
C SER A 289 5.93 -2.46 -4.32
N GLU A 290 6.66 -2.66 -3.22
CA GLU A 290 8.03 -3.20 -3.15
C GLU A 290 8.08 -4.32 -2.09
N PRO A 291 8.77 -5.45 -2.32
CA PRO A 291 8.94 -6.51 -1.32
C PRO A 291 9.54 -6.00 0.01
N LEU A 292 8.99 -6.47 1.14
CA LEU A 292 9.48 -6.08 2.48
C LEU A 292 10.79 -6.79 2.89
N THR A 293 11.25 -7.77 2.12
CA THR A 293 12.41 -8.63 2.40
C THR A 293 13.28 -8.83 1.16
N PHE A 294 14.52 -9.29 1.35
CA PHE A 294 15.46 -9.49 0.24
C PHE A 294 15.22 -10.81 -0.52
N GLU A 295 14.60 -11.79 0.12
CA GLU A 295 14.23 -13.11 -0.41
C GLU A 295 13.08 -12.99 -1.43
N ARG A 296 13.40 -12.48 -2.62
CA ARG A 296 12.44 -12.26 -3.72
C ARG A 296 11.65 -13.50 -4.12
N GLU A 297 12.19 -14.70 -3.90
CA GLU A 297 11.50 -15.98 -4.13
C GLU A 297 10.24 -16.17 -3.28
N ASN A 298 10.12 -15.45 -2.16
CA ASN A 298 8.90 -15.44 -1.34
C ASN A 298 7.83 -14.47 -1.85
N TRP A 299 8.11 -13.69 -2.89
CA TRP A 299 7.25 -12.62 -3.42
C TRP A 299 6.85 -12.87 -4.87
N ILE A 300 5.54 -12.92 -5.12
CA ILE A 300 4.97 -13.13 -6.45
C ILE A 300 4.61 -11.77 -7.05
N ASN A 301 5.16 -11.45 -8.23
CA ASN A 301 4.78 -10.26 -8.99
C ASN A 301 3.34 -10.41 -9.50
N VAL A 302 2.45 -9.48 -9.17
CA VAL A 302 1.08 -9.47 -9.69
C VAL A 302 1.16 -9.16 -11.20
N PRO A 303 0.52 -9.93 -12.11
CA PRO A 303 0.58 -9.63 -13.53
C PRO A 303 -0.02 -8.25 -13.86
N THR A 304 0.49 -7.58 -14.89
CA THR A 304 -0.08 -6.31 -15.35
C THR A 304 -1.52 -6.51 -15.85
N ASN A 305 -2.38 -5.52 -15.57
CA ASN A 305 -3.82 -5.52 -15.82
C ASN A 305 -4.50 -6.74 -15.19
N SER A 306 -4.28 -6.91 -13.89
CA SER A 306 -4.93 -7.93 -13.06
C SER A 306 -5.50 -7.35 -11.77
N ILE A 307 -6.51 -8.04 -11.23
CA ILE A 307 -7.17 -7.74 -9.97
C ILE A 307 -6.94 -8.92 -9.00
N LEU A 308 -6.33 -8.61 -7.87
CA LEU A 308 -6.05 -9.52 -6.77
C LEU A 308 -7.19 -9.39 -5.73
N THR A 309 -7.67 -10.52 -5.24
CA THR A 309 -8.75 -10.64 -4.26
C THR A 309 -8.27 -11.48 -3.10
N ILE A 310 -8.39 -10.96 -1.87
CA ILE A 310 -8.12 -11.68 -0.62
C ILE A 310 -9.43 -11.78 0.14
N HIS A 311 -9.91 -12.99 0.38
CA HIS A 311 -11.09 -13.24 1.20
C HIS A 311 -10.97 -14.63 1.84
N ASN A 312 -11.34 -14.76 3.11
CA ASN A 312 -11.27 -16.02 3.88
C ASN A 312 -9.96 -16.80 3.66
N ARG A 313 -8.81 -16.11 3.79
CA ARG A 313 -7.46 -16.66 3.62
C ARG A 313 -7.17 -17.26 2.23
N THR A 314 -7.99 -16.96 1.23
CA THR A 314 -7.77 -17.33 -0.16
C THR A 314 -7.31 -16.10 -0.94
N VAL A 315 -6.21 -16.23 -1.68
CA VAL A 315 -5.77 -15.23 -2.65
C VAL A 315 -6.14 -15.70 -4.05
N MET A 316 -6.83 -14.86 -4.80
CA MET A 316 -7.10 -15.09 -6.22
C MET A 316 -6.58 -13.93 -7.05
N VAL A 317 -6.14 -14.22 -8.27
CA VAL A 317 -5.71 -13.20 -9.24
C VAL A 317 -6.48 -13.43 -10.54
N HIS A 318 -7.22 -12.42 -10.99
CA HIS A 318 -8.00 -12.45 -12.23
C HIS A 318 -7.47 -11.39 -13.21
N PRO A 319 -7.46 -11.65 -14.53
CA PRO A 319 -7.15 -10.61 -15.51
C PRO A 319 -8.28 -9.57 -15.57
N ILE A 320 -7.92 -8.31 -15.75
CA ILE A 320 -8.83 -7.21 -16.08
C ILE A 320 -8.97 -7.24 -17.61
N LEU A 321 -10.11 -7.71 -18.12
CA LEU A 321 -10.34 -7.91 -19.54
C LEU A 321 -10.93 -6.65 -20.19
N ASP A 322 -10.06 -5.74 -20.60
CA ASP A 322 -10.40 -4.52 -21.34
C ASP A 322 -9.58 -4.37 -22.65
N LYS A 323 -9.68 -3.22 -23.31
CA LYS A 323 -8.95 -2.91 -24.56
C LYS A 323 -7.42 -2.87 -24.42
N TYR A 324 -6.90 -2.83 -23.19
CA TYR A 324 -5.47 -2.84 -22.91
C TYR A 324 -4.96 -4.22 -22.52
N TYR A 325 -5.84 -5.21 -22.30
CA TYR A 325 -5.46 -6.59 -22.03
C TYR A 325 -4.96 -7.30 -23.29
N ASP A 326 -3.89 -8.10 -23.14
CA ASP A 326 -3.40 -8.97 -24.20
C ASP A 326 -3.54 -10.44 -23.77
N ARG A 327 -4.05 -11.28 -24.68
CA ARG A 327 -4.23 -12.72 -24.47
C ARG A 327 -2.94 -13.52 -24.67
N ASN A 328 -1.93 -12.95 -25.32
CA ASN A 328 -0.65 -13.59 -25.56
C ASN A 328 0.19 -13.58 -24.26
N PRO A 329 0.49 -14.75 -23.65
CA PRO A 329 1.29 -14.81 -22.42
C PRO A 329 2.76 -14.39 -22.64
N HIS A 330 3.20 -14.26 -23.89
CA HIS A 330 4.52 -13.75 -24.27
C HIS A 330 4.52 -12.27 -24.66
N HIS A 331 3.38 -11.57 -24.54
CA HIS A 331 3.33 -10.13 -24.81
C HIS A 331 4.29 -9.37 -23.88
N ARG A 332 5.16 -8.54 -24.46
CA ARG A 332 6.18 -7.79 -23.73
C ARG A 332 5.79 -6.32 -23.66
N ARG A 333 5.63 -5.85 -22.43
CA ARG A 333 5.36 -4.44 -22.11
C ARG A 333 6.64 -3.67 -21.83
N SER A 334 6.58 -2.37 -22.08
CA SER A 334 7.66 -1.44 -21.83
C SER A 334 7.61 -0.93 -20.39
N ALA A 335 8.65 -1.26 -19.61
CA ALA A 335 8.88 -0.62 -18.32
C ALA A 335 9.33 0.85 -18.43
N ALA A 336 9.38 1.46 -19.63
CA ALA A 336 9.90 2.83 -19.79
C ALA A 336 9.03 3.87 -19.08
N PHE A 337 7.71 3.80 -19.26
CA PHE A 337 6.76 4.73 -18.62
C PHE A 337 6.81 4.66 -17.09
N VAL A 338 6.68 3.46 -16.52
CA VAL A 338 6.77 3.28 -15.07
C VAL A 338 8.16 3.57 -14.50
N ARG A 339 9.25 3.39 -15.25
CA ARG A 339 10.58 3.85 -14.81
C ARG A 339 10.70 5.38 -14.80
N ALA A 340 10.14 6.07 -15.79
CA ALA A 340 10.10 7.54 -15.82
C ALA A 340 9.27 8.09 -14.64
N LYS A 341 8.16 7.44 -14.31
CA LYS A 341 7.35 7.73 -13.10
C LYS A 341 7.94 7.15 -11.80
N GLY A 342 9.09 6.48 -11.85
CA GLY A 342 9.75 5.82 -10.71
C GLY A 342 8.94 4.73 -10.00
N LEU A 343 7.87 4.22 -10.63
CA LEU A 343 6.94 3.20 -10.16
C LEU A 343 7.31 1.78 -10.64
N ALA A 344 8.51 1.62 -11.19
CA ALA A 344 9.05 0.33 -11.62
C ALA A 344 9.98 -0.26 -10.54
N ALA A 345 9.92 -1.58 -10.36
CA ALA A 345 10.87 -2.28 -9.52
C ALA A 345 12.22 -2.49 -10.24
N ASN A 346 13.33 -2.47 -9.48
CA ASN A 346 14.64 -2.95 -9.96
C ASN A 346 14.64 -4.48 -10.18
N GLU A 347 14.03 -4.91 -11.28
CA GLU A 347 14.28 -6.23 -11.88
C GLU A 347 15.62 -6.19 -12.62
N LYS A 348 16.67 -6.73 -12.00
CA LYS A 348 17.83 -7.19 -12.77
C LYS A 348 17.36 -8.35 -13.63
N THR A 349 17.09 -8.08 -14.92
CA THR A 349 16.65 -9.07 -15.89
C THR A 349 17.58 -10.28 -15.84
N ARG A 350 17.06 -11.44 -15.43
CA ARG A 350 17.81 -12.69 -15.44
C ARG A 350 17.96 -13.12 -16.90
N ALA A 351 19.05 -12.71 -17.54
CA ALA A 351 19.33 -13.06 -18.92
C ALA A 351 19.44 -14.59 -19.05
N GLY A 352 18.57 -15.17 -19.87
CA GLY A 352 18.67 -16.54 -20.39
C GLY A 352 18.76 -17.66 -19.34
N ILE A 353 17.60 -18.17 -18.89
CA ILE A 353 17.46 -19.60 -18.63
C ILE A 353 16.39 -20.10 -19.60
N SER A 354 16.81 -20.78 -20.66
CA SER A 354 15.91 -21.38 -21.64
C SER A 354 15.00 -22.42 -21.00
N ALA A 355 13.80 -22.58 -21.56
CA ALA A 355 12.91 -23.67 -21.22
C ALA A 355 13.61 -25.03 -21.42
N ASN A 356 13.80 -25.78 -20.33
CA ASN A 356 14.06 -27.23 -20.35
C ASN A 356 13.97 -27.86 -18.94
N VAL A 357 12.86 -27.64 -18.23
CA VAL A 357 12.42 -28.53 -17.14
C VAL A 357 10.89 -28.63 -17.19
N LEU A 358 10.36 -29.63 -17.90
CA LEU A 358 9.05 -30.28 -17.66
C LEU A 358 8.80 -31.40 -18.70
N SER A 359 9.58 -32.47 -18.60
CA SER A 359 9.27 -33.74 -19.28
C SER A 359 9.97 -34.92 -18.58
N GLN A 360 9.43 -35.35 -17.43
CA GLN A 360 9.69 -36.68 -16.90
C GLN A 360 8.41 -37.52 -17.05
N PRO A 361 8.41 -38.61 -17.84
CA PRO A 361 7.26 -39.48 -17.99
C PRO A 361 7.13 -40.46 -16.82
N VAL A 362 5.88 -40.85 -16.54
CA VAL A 362 5.50 -41.88 -15.56
C VAL A 362 6.02 -43.26 -16.03
N PRO A 363 6.53 -44.14 -15.15
CA PRO A 363 7.12 -45.41 -15.57
C PRO A 363 6.07 -46.44 -16.01
N SER A 364 6.28 -47.05 -17.18
CA SER A 364 5.56 -48.24 -17.66
C SER A 364 6.52 -49.43 -17.78
N ILE A 365 6.08 -50.58 -17.30
CA ILE A 365 6.86 -51.82 -17.21
C ILE A 365 6.87 -52.57 -18.56
N SER A 366 8.05 -52.87 -19.12
CA SER A 366 8.26 -54.08 -19.96
C SER A 366 9.74 -54.38 -20.24
N SER A 367 10.23 -55.46 -19.63
CA SER A 367 11.11 -56.53 -20.16
C SER A 367 12.22 -56.29 -21.21
N SER A 368 13.35 -56.98 -20.94
CA SER A 368 14.36 -57.57 -21.85
C SER A 368 15.71 -56.84 -22.06
N LEU A 369 16.78 -57.65 -21.97
CA LEU A 369 18.21 -57.36 -22.08
C LEU A 369 18.70 -57.74 -23.52
N PRO A 370 20.02 -57.88 -23.81
CA PRO A 370 20.92 -56.80 -24.23
C PRO A 370 21.63 -57.14 -25.58
N HIS A 371 22.50 -56.25 -26.08
CA HIS A 371 23.73 -56.44 -26.90
C HIS A 371 24.06 -55.06 -27.51
N ALA A 372 25.24 -54.45 -27.38
CA ALA A 372 26.63 -54.86 -27.65
C ALA A 372 27.08 -54.65 -29.11
N ASP A 373 28.25 -54.00 -29.23
CA ASP A 373 29.26 -54.04 -30.31
C ASP A 373 29.22 -53.11 -31.56
N VAL A 374 30.34 -52.38 -31.73
CA VAL A 374 31.20 -52.27 -32.96
C VAL A 374 30.65 -51.47 -34.17
N SER A 375 31.40 -50.62 -34.90
CA SER A 375 32.73 -49.98 -34.74
C SER A 375 32.91 -48.84 -35.79
N ASP A 376 34.03 -48.08 -35.72
CA ASP A 376 34.82 -47.50 -36.85
C ASP A 376 34.16 -46.55 -37.89
N SER A 377 34.84 -45.56 -38.51
CA SER A 377 36.28 -45.28 -38.65
C SER A 377 36.60 -43.79 -38.98
N HIS A 378 37.85 -43.40 -38.72
CA HIS A 378 38.73 -42.41 -39.38
C HIS A 378 38.18 -41.12 -40.07
N HIS A 379 38.77 -39.96 -39.72
CA HIS A 379 39.66 -39.21 -40.65
C HIS A 379 40.64 -38.25 -39.93
N HIS A 380 41.55 -37.63 -40.69
CA HIS A 380 42.89 -37.17 -40.26
C HIS A 380 43.05 -35.83 -39.48
N ASN A 381 44.19 -35.73 -38.81
CA ASN A 381 44.82 -34.55 -38.16
C ASN A 381 45.59 -33.71 -39.22
N PRO A 382 45.95 -32.41 -39.02
CA PRO A 382 47.04 -32.07 -38.09
C PRO A 382 46.93 -30.75 -37.29
N LYS A 383 47.42 -30.84 -36.04
CA LYS A 383 47.95 -29.82 -35.09
C LYS A 383 48.31 -28.42 -35.63
N HIS A 384 47.99 -27.39 -34.85
CA HIS A 384 48.94 -26.32 -34.49
C HIS A 384 48.68 -25.70 -33.11
N LEU A 385 49.74 -25.32 -32.39
CA LEU A 385 49.66 -24.61 -31.09
C LEU A 385 49.49 -23.09 -31.30
N LEU A 386 48.89 -22.40 -30.32
CA LEU A 386 49.51 -21.29 -29.54
C LEU A 386 48.56 -20.72 -28.46
N LYS A 387 49.12 -20.09 -27.42
CA LYS A 387 48.42 -19.46 -26.29
C LYS A 387 48.11 -17.98 -26.57
N PRO A 388 47.17 -17.34 -25.86
CA PRO A 388 47.18 -15.90 -25.60
C PRO A 388 47.60 -15.56 -24.15
N ALA A 389 48.10 -14.33 -23.94
CA ALA A 389 48.76 -13.86 -22.72
C ALA A 389 48.05 -12.66 -22.06
N VAL A 390 48.50 -12.33 -20.84
CA VAL A 390 48.06 -11.22 -19.99
C VAL A 390 48.78 -9.90 -20.36
N PRO A 391 48.15 -8.73 -20.24
CA PRO A 391 48.84 -7.42 -20.20
C PRO A 391 48.86 -6.79 -18.78
N THR A 392 49.93 -6.04 -18.47
CA THR A 392 50.32 -5.66 -17.09
C THR A 392 50.89 -4.22 -17.00
N ILE A 393 50.10 -3.29 -16.41
CA ILE A 393 50.48 -2.01 -15.71
C ILE A 393 51.28 -0.94 -16.54
N PRO A 394 51.48 0.34 -16.09
CA PRO A 394 52.36 0.74 -14.97
C PRO A 394 51.77 1.79 -13.97
N PHE A 395 52.52 2.03 -12.86
CA PHE A 395 52.20 2.89 -11.70
C PHE A 395 53.00 4.23 -11.69
N SER A 396 52.45 5.29 -11.08
CA SER A 396 53.14 6.26 -10.18
C SER A 396 52.06 7.14 -9.49
N VAL A 397 51.89 7.24 -8.16
CA VAL A 397 52.73 7.78 -7.06
C VAL A 397 52.91 9.30 -7.07
N SER A 398 52.15 10.01 -6.21
CA SER A 398 52.63 11.09 -5.30
C SER A 398 51.55 11.57 -4.31
N ARG A 399 51.97 12.08 -3.15
CA ARG A 399 51.16 12.59 -2.00
C ARG A 399 51.68 13.99 -1.64
N PRO A 400 50.85 14.94 -1.13
CA PRO A 400 50.87 15.28 0.32
C PRO A 400 49.46 15.62 0.87
N ARG A 401 49.09 15.30 2.12
CA ARG A 401 49.37 15.94 3.43
C ARG A 401 48.62 17.29 3.67
N ALA A 402 47.86 17.35 4.75
CA ALA A 402 47.13 18.53 5.23
C ALA A 402 47.96 19.42 6.17
N PRO A 403 47.52 20.67 6.43
CA PRO A 403 47.81 21.39 7.67
C PRO A 403 46.56 21.90 8.42
N THR A 404 46.78 22.32 9.66
CA THR A 404 45.82 22.89 10.62
C THR A 404 45.95 24.41 10.76
N GLU A 405 44.92 25.03 11.36
CA GLU A 405 44.97 26.22 12.24
C GLU A 405 44.97 27.68 11.70
N THR A 406 44.50 28.55 12.61
CA THR A 406 44.62 30.03 12.78
C THR A 406 43.78 31.08 12.01
N THR A 407 42.73 31.55 12.71
CA THR A 407 42.41 32.96 13.14
C THR A 407 42.15 34.15 12.17
N THR A 408 41.25 35.05 12.61
CA THR A 408 41.09 36.51 12.27
C THR A 408 40.65 36.88 10.82
N THR A 409 39.90 37.94 10.49
CA THR A 409 39.24 39.07 11.24
C THR A 409 38.16 39.77 10.37
N ASN A 410 37.21 40.46 11.02
CA ASN A 410 36.49 41.69 10.62
C ASN A 410 36.02 41.95 9.16
N SER A 411 34.70 42.17 8.97
CA SER A 411 34.17 43.43 8.37
C SER A 411 32.63 43.57 8.46
N THR A 412 32.17 44.49 9.32
CA THR A 412 31.29 45.65 9.04
C THR A 412 30.09 45.55 8.06
N VAL A 413 28.85 45.47 8.61
CA VAL A 413 27.77 46.53 8.63
C VAL A 413 27.52 47.30 7.30
N PRO A 414 26.27 47.46 6.77
CA PRO A 414 25.18 48.09 7.53
C PRO A 414 23.73 47.56 7.39
N ARG A 415 22.92 47.92 8.41
CA ARG A 415 21.46 47.99 8.38
C ARG A 415 21.00 49.25 7.63
N ASN A 416 19.77 49.26 7.13
CA ASN A 416 18.92 50.46 7.16
C ASN A 416 17.47 50.11 7.56
N ARG A 417 16.91 50.88 8.50
CA ARG A 417 15.47 51.07 8.74
C ARG A 417 15.07 52.42 8.07
N THR A 418 13.83 52.68 7.64
CA THR A 418 12.71 53.43 8.30
C THR A 418 11.94 54.16 7.17
N LEU A 419 10.65 54.57 7.22
CA LEU A 419 9.57 54.43 8.21
C LEU A 419 8.17 54.51 7.51
N LEU A 420 7.08 54.64 8.29
CA LEU A 420 5.67 54.85 7.89
C LEU A 420 5.36 56.26 7.31
N SER A 421 4.23 56.38 6.58
CA SER A 421 3.20 57.42 6.84
C SER A 421 1.85 57.19 6.12
N HIS A 422 0.79 57.70 6.79
CA HIS A 422 -0.65 57.92 6.54
C HIS A 422 -1.20 57.93 5.07
N ALA A 423 -2.45 57.57 4.73
CA ALA A 423 -3.79 57.50 5.37
C ALA A 423 -4.67 58.79 5.33
N GLU A 424 -5.78 58.75 4.56
CA GLU A 424 -7.11 59.44 4.66
C GLU A 424 -7.92 59.11 3.35
N SER A 425 -9.20 58.68 3.33
CA SER A 425 -10.51 59.30 3.73
C SER A 425 -11.02 60.36 2.71
N ALA A 426 -12.31 60.48 2.29
CA ALA A 426 -13.58 59.86 2.71
C ALA A 426 -14.77 60.03 1.70
N THR A 427 -15.94 59.40 2.01
CA THR A 427 -17.37 59.85 1.78
C THR A 427 -18.00 59.89 0.35
N ALA A 428 -19.32 59.71 0.13
CA ALA A 428 -20.51 59.49 1.01
C ALA A 428 -21.79 58.92 0.31
N ALA A 429 -22.66 58.25 1.10
CA ALA A 429 -24.16 58.23 1.15
C ALA A 429 -25.02 57.90 -0.12
N ALA A 430 -26.25 57.36 -0.08
CA ALA A 430 -27.24 56.96 0.96
C ALA A 430 -28.09 55.74 0.42
N ALA A 431 -29.22 55.22 0.95
CA ALA A 431 -30.15 55.52 2.07
C ALA A 431 -30.89 54.22 2.55
N ALA A 432 -32.08 54.33 3.18
CA ALA A 432 -32.98 53.22 3.59
C ALA A 432 -34.48 53.63 3.46
N PRO A 433 -35.46 52.75 3.80
CA PRO A 433 -36.23 52.99 5.04
C PRO A 433 -36.63 51.73 5.86
N GLN A 434 -37.33 51.94 6.98
CA GLN A 434 -37.54 51.02 8.11
C GLN A 434 -38.96 50.43 8.24
N SER A 435 -39.14 49.41 9.11
CA SER A 435 -40.38 49.22 9.92
C SER A 435 -40.05 48.55 11.28
N GLN A 436 -40.94 48.66 12.28
CA GLN A 436 -40.62 48.49 13.71
C GLN A 436 -41.53 47.48 14.47
N SER A 437 -40.91 46.68 15.38
CA SER A 437 -41.34 46.42 16.79
C SER A 437 -42.68 45.69 17.09
N PRO A 438 -42.90 45.10 18.32
CA PRO A 438 -42.26 45.40 19.61
C PRO A 438 -41.79 44.20 20.49
N ILE A 439 -41.51 44.50 21.77
CA ILE A 439 -40.64 43.79 22.73
C ILE A 439 -41.45 43.19 23.91
N VAL A 440 -40.97 42.08 24.50
CA VAL A 440 -41.15 41.75 25.94
C VAL A 440 -39.81 41.21 26.49
N ALA A 441 -39.45 41.55 27.74
CA ALA A 441 -38.15 41.22 28.35
C ALA A 441 -38.25 40.88 29.85
N VAL A 442 -37.49 39.90 30.36
CA VAL A 442 -37.13 39.74 31.79
C VAL A 442 -35.74 39.08 32.00
N ARG A 443 -34.80 39.88 32.53
CA ARG A 443 -33.69 39.64 33.51
C ARG A 443 -32.89 38.31 33.59
N SER A 444 -31.61 38.43 33.19
CA SER A 444 -30.35 38.16 33.95
C SER A 444 -30.28 37.29 35.21
N THR A 445 -29.30 36.36 35.24
CA THR A 445 -28.33 36.17 36.36
C THR A 445 -26.99 35.60 35.86
N THR A 446 -25.88 36.05 36.47
CA THR A 446 -24.48 35.66 36.16
C THR A 446 -23.95 34.55 37.08
N GLN A 447 -23.06 33.67 36.60
CA GLN A 447 -22.20 32.83 37.46
C GLN A 447 -20.74 32.75 36.96
N GLN A 448 -19.81 32.75 37.92
CA GLN A 448 -18.36 32.55 37.75
C GLN A 448 -17.95 31.10 38.11
N PRO A 449 -16.75 30.63 37.73
CA PRO A 449 -16.32 29.24 37.92
C PRO A 449 -15.63 29.01 39.29
N PRO A 450 -15.69 27.78 39.85
CA PRO A 450 -14.91 27.39 41.03
C PRO A 450 -13.56 26.73 40.69
N ALA A 451 -12.65 26.76 41.67
CA ALA A 451 -11.25 26.35 41.55
C ALA A 451 -10.91 24.98 42.20
N GLN A 452 -9.62 24.66 42.17
CA GLN A 452 -9.01 23.37 42.56
C GLN A 452 -9.24 22.94 44.03
N GLY A 453 -9.19 21.63 44.28
CA GLY A 453 -9.09 21.04 45.62
C GLY A 453 -8.26 19.75 45.65
N ASN A 454 -7.10 19.76 46.32
CA ASN A 454 -6.26 18.58 46.55
C ASN A 454 -6.64 17.88 47.86
N ILE A 455 -6.78 16.54 47.86
CA ILE A 455 -6.77 15.73 49.09
C ILE A 455 -5.89 14.50 48.93
N LYS A 456 -4.84 14.41 49.77
CA LYS A 456 -4.05 13.18 50.00
C LYS A 456 -4.64 12.41 51.18
N LYS A 457 -4.82 11.09 51.07
CA LYS A 457 -4.76 10.16 52.22
C LYS A 457 -3.97 8.90 51.87
N LYS A 458 -3.46 8.23 52.91
CA LYS A 458 -2.25 7.41 52.89
C LYS A 458 -2.51 6.07 53.60
N ARG A 459 -2.24 4.97 52.88
CA ARG A 459 -1.72 3.66 53.36
C ARG A 459 -2.43 2.97 54.55
N ALA A 460 -2.95 1.77 54.30
CA ALA A 460 -2.86 0.65 55.24
C ALA A 460 -2.72 -0.67 54.46
N SER A 461 -1.86 -1.55 54.94
CA SER A 461 -1.52 -2.87 54.39
C SER A 461 -1.72 -3.92 55.48
N LEU A 462 -2.17 -5.13 55.14
CA LEU A 462 -2.09 -6.27 56.06
C LEU A 462 -1.97 -7.59 55.29
N SER A 463 -1.12 -8.48 55.80
CA SER A 463 -0.80 -9.80 55.24
C SER A 463 -0.29 -10.72 56.36
N ALA A 464 -0.99 -11.83 56.62
CA ALA A 464 -0.58 -13.03 57.37
C ALA A 464 -1.82 -13.95 57.38
N LEU A 465 -1.79 -15.16 56.82
CA LEU A 465 -1.24 -16.40 57.40
C LEU A 465 -2.00 -16.88 58.65
N ASP A 466 -2.70 -18.00 58.51
CA ASP A 466 -2.58 -19.09 59.47
C ASP A 466 -2.84 -20.46 58.81
N ALA A 467 -2.35 -21.55 59.42
CA ALA A 467 -2.33 -22.90 58.84
C ALA A 467 -2.93 -23.96 59.80
N GLY A 468 -3.50 -25.05 59.26
CA GLY A 468 -4.03 -26.15 60.08
C GLY A 468 -4.46 -27.38 59.27
N ASN A 469 -3.73 -28.49 59.44
CA ASN A 469 -4.03 -29.81 58.87
C ASN A 469 -5.26 -30.46 59.52
N HIS A 470 -6.03 -31.31 58.81
CA HIS A 470 -5.81 -32.78 58.84
C HIS A 470 -6.82 -33.67 58.07
N VAL A 471 -6.29 -34.81 57.59
CA VAL A 471 -6.92 -36.10 57.25
C VAL A 471 -7.70 -36.22 55.92
N ALA A 472 -7.40 -37.32 55.22
CA ALA A 472 -7.93 -37.68 53.91
C ALA A 472 -9.11 -38.65 53.99
N ILE A 473 -10.00 -38.60 52.99
CA ILE A 473 -10.90 -39.69 52.62
C ILE A 473 -10.78 -39.88 51.10
N LEU A 474 -10.46 -41.11 50.68
CA LEU A 474 -10.46 -41.54 49.29
C LEU A 474 -11.87 -41.99 48.89
N ASN A 475 -12.42 -41.46 47.79
CA ASN A 475 -12.98 -42.30 46.72
C ASN A 475 -13.21 -41.51 45.41
N PRO A 476 -13.26 -42.20 44.25
CA PRO A 476 -13.14 -41.56 42.95
C PRO A 476 -14.49 -41.22 42.33
N TYR A 477 -14.58 -40.07 41.64
CA TYR A 477 -15.57 -39.83 40.60
C TYR A 477 -14.90 -39.18 39.39
N MET A 478 -15.37 -39.56 38.21
CA MET A 478 -14.68 -39.28 36.94
C MET A 478 -14.84 -37.83 36.50
N ASP A 479 -13.74 -37.27 36.00
CA ASP A 479 -13.74 -36.03 35.22
C ASP A 479 -14.33 -36.31 33.83
N ALA A 480 -15.33 -35.51 33.46
CA ALA A 480 -16.03 -35.59 32.19
C ALA A 480 -16.39 -34.18 31.71
N SER A 481 -15.40 -33.30 31.61
CA SER A 481 -15.52 -32.06 30.85
C SER A 481 -15.75 -32.38 29.36
N PRO A 482 -16.78 -31.80 28.70
CA PRO A 482 -17.13 -32.17 27.34
C PRO A 482 -16.05 -31.73 26.34
N ILE A 483 -15.52 -32.70 25.59
CA ILE A 483 -14.61 -32.46 24.48
C ILE A 483 -15.40 -31.78 23.35
N THR A 484 -15.24 -30.47 23.20
CA THR A 484 -15.58 -29.78 21.94
C THR A 484 -14.75 -30.41 20.81
N PRO A 485 -15.36 -30.92 19.73
CA PRO A 485 -14.59 -31.44 18.61
C PRO A 485 -13.84 -30.31 17.92
N GLU A 486 -12.51 -30.41 17.81
CA GLU A 486 -11.75 -29.53 16.93
C GLU A 486 -12.24 -29.69 15.48
N PRO A 487 -12.39 -28.59 14.71
CA PRO A 487 -12.72 -28.69 13.29
C PRO A 487 -11.56 -29.34 12.54
N THR A 488 -11.84 -30.47 11.87
CA THR A 488 -10.85 -31.25 11.10
C THR A 488 -10.15 -30.39 10.05
N ARG A 489 -8.84 -30.15 10.26
CA ARG A 489 -8.02 -29.15 9.55
C ARG A 489 -7.58 -29.56 8.12
N THR A 490 -8.42 -30.28 7.38
CA THR A 490 -8.04 -30.92 6.09
C THR A 490 -9.07 -30.73 4.97
N GLU A 491 -9.40 -29.48 4.62
CA GLU A 491 -10.26 -29.14 3.45
C GLU A 491 -9.74 -27.98 2.58
N PHE A 492 -8.52 -27.49 2.80
CA PHE A 492 -7.97 -26.39 2.00
C PHE A 492 -7.78 -26.81 0.53
N GLY A 493 -8.40 -26.06 -0.39
CA GLY A 493 -8.33 -26.30 -1.84
C GLY A 493 -9.53 -27.04 -2.46
N ASN A 494 -10.59 -27.36 -1.70
CA ASN A 494 -11.80 -27.97 -2.27
C ASN A 494 -12.49 -27.02 -3.29
N PRO A 495 -12.60 -27.38 -4.60
CA PRO A 495 -13.19 -26.52 -5.62
C PRO A 495 -14.63 -26.10 -5.32
N ASN A 496 -15.43 -26.97 -4.68
CA ASN A 496 -16.82 -26.67 -4.35
C ASN A 496 -16.94 -25.60 -3.25
N LYS A 497 -15.99 -25.58 -2.31
CA LYS A 497 -15.91 -24.56 -1.24
C LYS A 497 -15.40 -23.23 -1.78
N ILE A 498 -14.46 -23.27 -2.73
CA ILE A 498 -14.02 -22.10 -3.50
C ILE A 498 -15.19 -21.53 -4.32
N ALA A 499 -15.97 -22.38 -4.99
CA ALA A 499 -17.16 -21.97 -5.75
C ALA A 499 -18.29 -21.40 -4.87
N GLN A 500 -18.42 -21.84 -3.61
CA GLN A 500 -19.34 -21.22 -2.64
C GLN A 500 -18.91 -19.80 -2.24
N MET A 501 -17.60 -19.57 -2.04
CA MET A 501 -17.06 -18.24 -1.72
C MET A 501 -17.00 -17.30 -2.94
N PHE A 502 -16.93 -17.87 -4.14
CA PHE A 502 -16.84 -17.15 -5.41
C PHE A 502 -17.83 -17.76 -6.42
N PRO A 503 -19.15 -17.46 -6.30
CA PRO A 503 -20.21 -18.08 -7.09
C PRO A 503 -20.03 -17.99 -8.60
N GLU A 504 -19.34 -16.94 -9.08
CA GLU A 504 -18.96 -16.78 -10.47
C GLU A 504 -18.05 -17.90 -11.04
N LEU A 505 -17.37 -18.67 -10.18
CA LEU A 505 -16.55 -19.82 -10.59
C LEU A 505 -17.37 -21.11 -10.75
N ALA A 506 -18.61 -21.15 -10.25
CA ALA A 506 -19.52 -22.28 -10.42
C ALA A 506 -20.18 -22.34 -11.81
N LEU A 507 -20.01 -21.29 -12.63
CA LEU A 507 -20.57 -21.17 -13.97
C LEU A 507 -19.48 -21.42 -15.04
N ARG A 508 -19.18 -22.70 -15.27
CA ARG A 508 -18.44 -23.20 -16.44
C ARG A 508 -19.02 -24.51 -16.94
#